data_AF-A0A7C7BS86-F1
#
_entry.id   AF-A0A7C7BS86-F1
#
_cell.length_a   1.000
_cell.length_b   1.000
_cell.length_c   1.000
_cell.angle_alpha   90.00
_cell.angle_beta   90.00
_cell.angle_gamma   90.00
#
_symmetry.space_group_name_H-M   'P 1'
#
loop_
_entity.id
_entity.type
_entity.pdbx_description
1 polymer ?
#
loop_
_entity_poly.entity_id
_entity_poly.type
_entity_poly.pdbx_seq_one_letter_code
_entity_poly.pdbx_strand_id
1 'polypeptide(L)'
;MSNFKTLRERLGMNRSECAQFLKLESADEITIMENDTKDIHQEHQEKLARLDAMVETAVFSEVDIFSQLNEREVILIRFLNNEAFALYEPKLFEELGSSSIHENFIARTKKAIERIGGEVTVAFMDTEFYEAWLGVNDFDDSRELRVAWARQQARGLGK
;
A
#
# COMPACT_ATOMS: atom_id res chain seq x y z
N MET A 1 -13.40 -12.50 -20.03
CA MET A 1 -12.53 -11.40 -19.56
C MET A 1 -11.20 -12.00 -19.17
N SER A 2 -10.09 -11.51 -19.72
CA SER A 2 -8.75 -12.03 -19.43
C SER A 2 -8.44 -11.93 -17.93
N ASN A 3 -7.94 -13.03 -17.33
CA ASN A 3 -7.51 -13.09 -15.93
C ASN A 3 -6.45 -12.00 -15.64
N PHE A 4 -5.60 -11.70 -16.62
CA PHE A 4 -4.52 -10.73 -16.51
C PHE A 4 -5.01 -9.30 -16.25
N LYS A 5 -5.97 -8.80 -17.04
CA LYS A 5 -6.55 -7.46 -16.85
C LYS A 5 -7.16 -7.30 -15.46
N THR A 6 -7.96 -8.29 -15.06
CA THR A 6 -8.65 -8.28 -13.77
C THR A 6 -7.65 -8.24 -12.62
N LEU A 7 -6.57 -9.02 -12.73
CA LEU A 7 -5.52 -9.07 -11.72
C LEU A 7 -4.73 -7.77 -11.62
N ARG A 8 -4.34 -7.16 -12.74
CA ARG A 8 -3.70 -5.82 -12.77
C ARG A 8 -4.60 -4.77 -12.09
N GLU A 9 -5.87 -4.73 -12.46
CA GLU A 9 -6.83 -3.78 -11.89
C GLU A 9 -7.05 -4.02 -10.40
N ARG A 10 -7.04 -5.29 -9.96
CA ARG A 10 -7.12 -5.64 -8.55
C ARG A 10 -5.95 -5.10 -7.75
N LEU A 11 -4.74 -5.19 -8.31
CA LEU A 11 -3.51 -4.60 -7.76
C LEU A 11 -3.51 -3.06 -7.82
N GLY A 12 -4.50 -2.42 -8.45
CA GLY A 12 -4.60 -0.97 -8.57
C GLY A 12 -3.61 -0.36 -9.56
N MET A 13 -2.87 -1.18 -10.31
CA MET A 13 -1.88 -0.70 -11.26
C MET A 13 -2.56 -0.13 -12.51
N ASN A 14 -2.10 1.02 -12.99
CA ASN A 14 -2.31 1.42 -14.36
C ASN A 14 -1.40 0.61 -15.32
N ARG A 15 -1.57 0.78 -16.63
CA ARG A 15 -0.80 0.01 -17.63
C ARG A 15 0.70 0.32 -17.59
N SER A 16 1.07 1.58 -17.38
CA SER A 16 2.48 2.00 -17.29
C SER A 16 3.17 1.39 -16.07
N GLU A 17 2.49 1.38 -14.92
CA GLU A 17 3.00 0.76 -13.69
C GLU A 17 3.15 -0.76 -13.86
N CYS A 18 2.18 -1.42 -14.50
CA CYS A 18 2.25 -2.85 -14.79
C CYS A 18 3.41 -3.17 -15.73
N ALA A 19 3.60 -2.38 -16.80
CA ALA A 19 4.73 -2.53 -17.71
C ALA A 19 6.07 -2.38 -16.99
N GLN A 20 6.20 -1.36 -16.15
CA GLN A 20 7.41 -1.15 -15.34
C GLN A 20 7.68 -2.33 -14.38
N PHE A 21 6.65 -2.82 -13.69
CA PHE A 21 6.77 -3.97 -12.78
C PHE A 21 7.20 -5.25 -13.52
N LEU A 22 6.62 -5.49 -14.70
CA LEU A 22 6.94 -6.64 -15.54
C LEU A 22 8.24 -6.47 -16.35
N LYS A 23 8.86 -5.29 -16.30
CA LYS A 23 10.05 -4.90 -17.06
C LYS A 23 9.84 -4.97 -18.57
N LEU A 24 8.67 -4.53 -19.02
CA LEU A 24 8.33 -4.36 -20.43
C LEU A 24 8.77 -2.98 -20.93
N GLU A 25 8.91 -2.83 -22.24
CA GLU A 25 9.38 -1.59 -22.84
C GLU A 25 8.27 -0.53 -22.92
N SER A 26 7.00 -0.97 -22.99
CA SER A 26 5.88 -0.05 -23.18
C SER A 26 4.58 -0.49 -22.49
N ALA A 27 3.72 0.50 -22.20
CA ALA A 27 2.35 0.27 -21.77
C ALA A 27 1.44 -0.30 -22.89
N ASP A 28 1.87 -0.20 -24.15
CA ASP A 28 1.14 -0.74 -25.30
C ASP A 28 1.18 -2.27 -25.31
N GLU A 29 2.28 -2.88 -24.87
CA GLU A 29 2.37 -4.33 -24.68
C GLU A 29 1.32 -4.85 -23.69
N ILE A 30 1.07 -4.12 -22.59
CA ILE A 30 -0.02 -4.45 -21.65
C ILE A 30 -1.38 -4.36 -22.34
N THR A 31 -1.58 -3.35 -23.20
CA THR A 31 -2.84 -3.20 -23.95
C THR A 31 -3.05 -4.38 -24.91
N ILE A 32 -2.00 -4.84 -25.57
CA ILE A 32 -2.05 -6.02 -26.45
C ILE A 32 -2.40 -7.27 -25.63
N MET A 33 -1.68 -7.53 -24.53
CA MET A 33 -1.93 -8.67 -23.63
C MET A 33 -3.35 -8.69 -23.04
N GLU A 34 -3.95 -7.53 -22.80
CA GLU A 34 -5.33 -7.43 -22.30
C GLU A 34 -6.39 -7.73 -23.35
N ASN A 35 -6.10 -7.42 -24.61
CA ASN A 35 -7.02 -7.56 -25.73
C ASN A 35 -6.88 -8.90 -26.46
N ASP A 36 -5.67 -9.47 -26.50
CA ASP A 36 -5.38 -10.79 -27.07
C ASP A 36 -4.82 -11.73 -26.00
N THR A 37 -5.62 -12.73 -25.62
CA THR A 37 -5.23 -13.72 -24.61
C THR A 37 -4.07 -14.63 -25.04
N LYS A 38 -3.71 -14.67 -26.33
CA LYS A 38 -2.62 -15.53 -26.84
C LYS A 38 -1.23 -14.97 -26.55
N ASP A 39 -1.12 -13.67 -26.30
CA ASP A 39 0.16 -12.98 -26.07
C ASP A 39 0.48 -12.82 -24.58
N ILE A 40 -0.37 -13.36 -23.70
CA ILE A 40 -0.09 -13.38 -22.26
C ILE A 40 0.94 -14.47 -21.97
N HIS A 41 2.20 -14.06 -21.77
CA HIS A 41 3.20 -14.95 -21.22
C HIS A 41 2.80 -15.36 -19.80
N GLN A 42 2.72 -16.68 -19.56
CA GLN A 42 2.33 -17.25 -18.26
C GLN A 42 3.16 -16.67 -17.10
N GLU A 43 4.45 -16.41 -17.33
CA GLU A 43 5.35 -15.80 -16.35
C GLU A 43 4.85 -14.43 -15.85
N HIS A 44 4.29 -13.59 -16.72
CA HIS A 44 3.76 -12.27 -16.32
C HIS A 44 2.53 -12.41 -15.42
N GLN A 45 1.65 -13.36 -15.76
CA GLN A 45 0.49 -13.64 -14.95
C GLN A 45 0.87 -14.20 -13.58
N GLU A 46 1.87 -15.09 -13.52
CA GLU A 46 2.40 -15.62 -12.26
C GLU A 46 3.06 -14.54 -11.40
N LYS A 47 3.81 -13.60 -11.99
CA LYS A 47 4.39 -12.46 -11.27
C LYS A 47 3.32 -11.58 -10.62
N LEU A 48 2.28 -11.22 -11.37
CA LEU A 48 1.16 -10.44 -10.81
C LEU A 48 0.41 -11.22 -9.74
N ALA A 49 0.20 -12.52 -9.93
CA ALA A 49 -0.52 -13.35 -8.96
C ALA A 49 0.25 -13.47 -7.65
N ARG A 50 1.58 -13.61 -7.75
CA ARG A 50 2.47 -13.61 -6.58
C ARG A 50 2.42 -12.29 -5.83
N LEU A 51 2.50 -11.16 -6.53
CA LEU A 51 2.40 -9.85 -5.89
C LEU A 51 1.06 -9.65 -5.19
N ASP A 52 -0.04 -10.05 -5.82
CA ASP A 52 -1.36 -9.95 -5.21
C ASP A 52 -1.48 -10.84 -3.96
N ALA A 53 -0.92 -12.05 -3.98
CA ALA A 53 -0.85 -12.91 -2.81
C ALA A 53 0.00 -12.31 -1.66
N MET A 54 1.08 -11.59 -2.00
CA MET A 54 1.89 -10.86 -1.02
C MET A 54 1.09 -9.71 -0.40
N VAL A 55 0.36 -8.93 -1.20
CA VAL A 55 -0.55 -7.88 -0.70
C VAL A 55 -1.59 -8.48 0.25
N GLU A 56 -2.24 -9.59 -0.13
CA GLU A 56 -3.23 -10.25 0.72
C GLU A 56 -2.63 -10.76 2.04
N THR A 57 -1.42 -11.32 2.00
CA THR A 57 -0.70 -11.78 3.20
C THR A 57 -0.38 -10.62 4.15
N ALA A 58 0.05 -9.47 3.60
CA ALA A 58 0.28 -8.27 4.38
C ALA A 58 -1.02 -7.73 4.99
N VAL A 59 -2.12 -7.71 4.23
CA VAL A 59 -3.45 -7.32 4.72
C VAL A 59 -3.89 -8.19 5.88
N PHE A 60 -3.75 -9.52 5.78
CA PHE A 60 -4.10 -10.43 6.88
C PHE A 60 -3.26 -10.17 8.12
N SER A 61 -1.96 -9.95 7.95
CA SER A 61 -1.06 -9.61 9.08
C SER A 61 -1.54 -8.36 9.84
N GLU A 62 -1.93 -7.30 9.13
CA GLU A 62 -2.47 -6.08 9.76
C GLU A 62 -3.82 -6.29 10.44
N VAL A 63 -4.71 -7.09 9.83
CA VAL A 63 -6.01 -7.42 10.43
C VAL A 63 -5.84 -8.27 11.70
N ASP A 64 -4.88 -9.18 11.71
CA ASP A 64 -4.55 -9.99 12.88
C ASP A 64 -4.00 -9.11 14.01
N ILE A 65 -3.10 -8.16 13.69
CA ILE A 65 -2.62 -7.16 14.65
C ILE A 65 -3.80 -6.37 15.21
N PHE A 66 -4.67 -5.83 14.35
CA PHE A 66 -5.86 -5.08 14.79
C PHE A 66 -6.77 -5.91 15.70
N SER A 67 -7.00 -7.18 15.38
CA SER A 67 -7.88 -8.06 16.15
C SER A 67 -7.35 -8.35 17.56
N GLN A 68 -6.05 -8.12 17.80
CA GLN A 68 -5.42 -8.23 19.11
C GLN A 68 -5.42 -6.91 19.89
N LEU A 69 -5.71 -5.77 19.24
CA LEU A 69 -5.83 -4.48 19.90
C LEU A 69 -7.19 -4.36 20.60
N ASN A 70 -7.19 -3.68 21.76
CA ASN A 70 -8.43 -3.30 22.45
C ASN A 70 -9.05 -2.00 21.88
N GLU A 71 -8.38 -1.35 20.93
CA GLU A 71 -8.84 -0.11 20.30
C GLU A 71 -9.70 -0.43 19.08
N ARG A 72 -10.80 0.33 18.92
CA ARG A 72 -11.65 0.26 17.72
C ARG A 72 -11.18 1.19 16.62
N GLU A 73 -10.44 2.23 16.96
CA GLU A 73 -9.92 3.23 16.02
C GLU A 73 -8.48 2.91 15.61
N VAL A 74 -8.22 2.83 14.31
CA VAL A 74 -6.89 2.60 13.74
C VAL A 74 -6.53 3.72 12.78
N ILE A 75 -5.26 4.12 12.80
CA ILE A 75 -4.68 5.00 11.79
C ILE A 75 -3.75 4.16 10.92
N LEU A 76 -4.01 4.18 9.61
CA LEU A 76 -3.10 3.64 8.61
C LEU A 76 -2.34 4.79 7.96
N ILE A 77 -1.01 4.70 7.94
CA ILE A 77 -0.14 5.70 7.31
C ILE A 77 0.03 5.35 5.84
N ARG A 78 -0.26 6.28 4.94
CA ARG A 78 -0.05 6.15 3.50
C ARG A 78 1.16 6.98 3.06
N PHE A 79 2.15 6.30 2.49
CA PHE A 79 3.28 6.95 1.81
C PHE A 79 2.92 7.29 0.37
N LEU A 80 3.27 8.50 -0.06
CA LEU A 80 2.92 9.04 -1.38
C LEU A 80 4.01 8.83 -2.44
N ASN A 81 5.20 8.41 -2.04
CA ASN A 81 6.31 8.13 -2.94
C ASN A 81 7.16 6.96 -2.41
N ASN A 82 8.01 6.42 -3.28
CA ASN A 82 8.84 5.26 -2.95
C ASN A 82 9.95 5.58 -1.94
N GLU A 83 10.46 6.81 -1.95
CA GLU A 83 11.54 7.23 -1.05
C GLU A 83 11.09 7.20 0.41
N ALA A 84 9.95 7.84 0.71
CA ALA A 84 9.36 7.83 2.05
C ALA A 84 8.92 6.41 2.45
N PHE A 85 8.34 5.64 1.52
CA PHE A 85 7.91 4.27 1.83
C PHE A 85 9.11 3.37 2.18
N ALA A 86 10.18 3.42 1.39
CA ALA A 86 11.40 2.66 1.64
C ALA A 86 12.14 3.11 2.92
N LEU A 87 12.10 4.41 3.23
CA LEU A 87 12.73 4.97 4.43
C LEU A 87 12.04 4.47 5.70
N TYR A 88 10.72 4.59 5.76
CA TYR A 88 9.95 4.39 6.99
C TYR A 88 9.47 2.96 7.20
N GLU A 89 9.18 2.22 6.12
CA GLU A 89 8.71 0.82 6.18
C GLU A 89 9.56 -0.08 5.26
N PRO A 90 10.88 -0.20 5.48
CA PRO A 90 11.79 -0.86 4.54
C PRO A 90 11.42 -2.33 4.26
N LYS A 91 10.96 -3.08 5.28
CA LYS A 91 10.55 -4.48 5.12
C LYS A 91 9.29 -4.60 4.25
N LEU A 92 8.29 -3.76 4.50
CA LEU A 92 7.06 -3.77 3.70
C LEU A 92 7.34 -3.25 2.27
N PHE A 93 8.29 -2.34 2.11
CA PHE A 93 8.76 -1.89 0.81
C PHE A 93 9.44 -3.01 0.02
N GLU A 94 10.27 -3.83 0.65
CA GLU A 94 10.87 -5.01 0.00
C GLU A 94 9.82 -6.00 -0.50
N GLU A 95 8.70 -6.13 0.22
CA GLU A 95 7.60 -7.01 -0.17
C GLU A 95 6.72 -6.41 -1.28
N LEU A 96 6.29 -5.16 -1.13
CA LEU A 96 5.31 -4.54 -2.04
C LEU A 96 5.93 -3.80 -3.22
N GLY A 97 7.19 -3.38 -3.09
CA GLY A 97 8.03 -2.78 -4.14
C GLY A 97 7.68 -1.35 -4.54
N SER A 98 6.48 -0.84 -4.27
CA SER A 98 6.12 0.54 -4.62
C SER A 98 5.02 1.15 -3.75
N SER A 99 5.03 2.48 -3.70
CA SER A 99 4.00 3.28 -3.04
C SER A 99 2.61 3.15 -3.68
N SER A 100 2.52 2.88 -4.99
CA SER A 100 1.25 2.57 -5.67
C SER A 100 0.64 1.26 -5.18
N ILE A 101 1.46 0.21 -4.98
CA ILE A 101 0.99 -1.07 -4.41
C ILE A 101 0.66 -0.92 -2.94
N HIS A 102 1.43 -0.11 -2.22
CA HIS A 102 1.12 0.26 -0.85
C HIS A 102 -0.25 0.96 -0.72
N GLU A 103 -0.64 1.84 -1.65
CA GLU A 103 -2.00 2.39 -1.67
C GLU A 103 -3.07 1.29 -1.75
N ASN A 104 -2.86 0.30 -2.62
CA ASN A 104 -3.79 -0.83 -2.75
C ASN A 104 -3.88 -1.64 -1.45
N PHE A 105 -2.74 -1.92 -0.83
CA PHE A 105 -2.64 -2.55 0.49
C PHE A 105 -3.43 -1.74 1.54
N ILE A 106 -3.21 -0.43 1.67
CA ILE A 106 -3.93 0.43 2.62
C ILE A 106 -5.44 0.37 2.41
N ALA A 107 -5.89 0.41 1.15
CA ALA A 107 -7.31 0.34 0.82
C ALA A 107 -7.94 -1.02 1.19
N ARG A 108 -7.24 -2.12 0.93
CA ARG A 108 -7.70 -3.48 1.29
C ARG A 108 -7.71 -3.68 2.81
N THR A 109 -6.65 -3.26 3.51
CA THR A 109 -6.55 -3.32 4.97
C THR A 109 -7.66 -2.51 5.63
N LYS A 110 -7.87 -1.26 5.18
CA LYS A 110 -8.97 -0.42 5.65
C LYS A 110 -10.32 -1.16 5.55
N LYS A 111 -10.63 -1.65 4.36
CA LYS A 111 -11.90 -2.36 4.10
C LYS A 111 -12.04 -3.62 4.95
N ALA A 112 -10.96 -4.36 5.17
CA ALA A 112 -10.97 -5.57 5.98
C ALA A 112 -11.22 -5.28 7.46
N ILE A 113 -10.56 -4.26 8.02
CA ILE A 113 -10.76 -3.81 9.40
C ILE A 113 -12.18 -3.25 9.61
N GLU A 114 -12.67 -2.42 8.69
CA GLU A 114 -14.03 -1.86 8.77
C GLU A 114 -15.11 -2.96 8.74
N ARG A 115 -14.88 -4.05 7.99
CA ARG A 115 -15.80 -5.20 7.93
C ARG A 115 -15.97 -5.93 9.27
N ILE A 116 -14.97 -5.89 10.15
CA ILE A 116 -15.02 -6.51 11.48
C ILE A 116 -15.31 -5.48 12.59
N GLY A 117 -15.76 -4.28 12.20
CA GLY A 117 -16.23 -3.24 13.11
C GLY A 117 -15.13 -2.36 13.71
N GLY A 118 -14.00 -2.22 13.02
CA GLY A 118 -13.03 -1.16 13.31
C GLY A 118 -13.35 0.14 12.56
N GLU A 119 -12.83 1.26 13.06
CA GLU A 119 -12.89 2.57 12.43
C GLU A 119 -11.50 2.96 11.95
N VAL A 120 -11.34 3.21 10.65
CA VAL A 120 -10.02 3.42 10.04
C VAL A 120 -9.90 4.83 9.49
N THR A 121 -8.90 5.55 9.99
CA THR A 121 -8.41 6.80 9.40
C THR A 121 -7.17 6.53 8.56
N VAL A 122 -7.15 7.04 7.33
CA VAL A 122 -5.94 7.01 6.48
C VAL A 122 -5.28 8.37 6.58
N ALA A 123 -4.06 8.41 7.10
CA ALA A 123 -3.26 9.62 7.18
C ALA A 123 -2.13 9.56 6.16
N PHE A 124 -1.89 10.67 5.46
CA PHE A 124 -0.81 10.77 4.49
C PHE A 124 0.48 11.17 5.18
N MET A 125 1.57 10.47 4.89
CA MET A 125 2.87 10.83 5.43
C MET A 125 3.36 12.14 4.79
N ASP A 126 3.65 13.10 5.65
CA ASP A 126 4.35 14.34 5.33
C ASP A 126 5.72 14.25 6.03
N THR A 127 6.73 13.81 5.26
CA THR A 127 8.08 13.55 5.76
C THR A 127 8.70 14.79 6.40
N GLU A 128 8.54 15.96 5.80
CA GLU A 128 9.13 17.21 6.30
C GLU A 128 8.51 17.59 7.65
N PHE A 129 7.18 17.53 7.74
CA PHE A 129 6.49 17.87 8.98
C PHE A 129 6.69 16.82 10.08
N TYR A 130 6.79 15.54 9.71
CA TYR A 130 7.08 14.46 10.65
C TYR A 130 8.50 14.56 11.22
N GLU A 131 9.52 14.79 10.39
CA GLU A 131 10.91 14.94 10.84
C GLU A 131 11.09 16.18 11.73
N ALA A 132 10.45 17.30 11.39
CA ALA A 132 10.42 18.47 12.25
C ALA A 132 9.76 18.17 13.61
N TRP A 133 8.67 17.40 13.62
CA TRP A 133 8.00 16.97 14.84
C TRP A 133 8.87 16.04 15.70
N LEU A 134 9.60 15.10 15.09
CA LEU A 134 10.58 14.27 15.79
C LEU A 134 11.68 15.12 16.42
N GLY A 135 12.26 16.07 15.66
CA GLY A 135 13.36 16.91 16.12
C GLY A 135 12.99 17.84 17.28
N VAL A 136 11.76 18.39 17.29
CA VAL A 136 11.27 19.22 18.41
C VAL A 136 11.11 18.40 19.70
N ASN A 137 10.80 17.11 19.58
CA ASN A 137 10.56 16.22 20.72
C ASN A 137 11.76 15.33 21.08
N ASP A 138 12.88 15.41 20.35
CA ASP A 138 14.08 14.59 20.53
C ASP A 138 13.76 13.08 20.49
N PHE A 139 12.97 12.67 19.49
CA PHE A 139 12.55 11.29 19.30
C PHE A 139 13.24 10.62 18.10
N ASP A 140 13.57 9.34 18.25
CA ASP A 140 13.94 8.46 17.14
C ASP A 140 12.69 7.92 16.43
N ASP A 141 12.74 7.75 15.10
CA ASP A 141 11.61 7.24 14.32
C ASP A 141 11.14 5.84 14.79
N SER A 142 9.82 5.68 14.86
CA SER A 142 9.16 4.38 15.05
C SER A 142 7.76 4.42 14.47
N ARG A 143 7.19 3.24 14.20
CA ARG A 143 5.82 3.12 13.67
C ARG A 143 4.79 3.71 14.63
N GLU A 144 4.98 3.51 15.93
CA GLU A 144 4.14 4.05 16.99
C GLU A 144 4.14 5.58 16.99
N LEU A 145 5.31 6.20 16.78
CA LEU A 145 5.44 7.66 16.70
C LEU A 145 4.83 8.23 15.42
N ARG A 146 4.97 7.55 14.27
CA ARG A 146 4.26 7.92 13.03
C ARG A 146 2.74 7.95 13.24
N VAL A 147 2.19 6.93 13.91
CA VAL A 147 0.77 6.87 14.26
C VAL A 147 0.38 7.98 15.23
N ALA A 148 1.20 8.23 16.27
CA ALA A 148 0.95 9.29 17.24
C ALA A 148 0.93 10.68 16.57
N TRP A 149 1.90 10.94 15.70
CA TRP A 149 1.97 12.16 14.87
C TRP A 149 0.73 12.31 13.99
N ALA A 150 0.36 11.28 13.24
CA ALA A 150 -0.83 11.30 12.39
C ALA A 150 -2.12 11.52 13.19
N ARG A 151 -2.21 10.96 14.39
CA ARG A 151 -3.33 11.19 15.32
C ARG A 151 -3.41 12.65 15.76
N GLN A 152 -2.28 13.32 15.96
CA GLN A 152 -2.24 14.76 16.26
C GLN A 152 -2.71 15.58 15.07
N GLN A 153 -2.28 15.24 13.85
CA GLN A 153 -2.72 15.92 12.62
C GLN A 153 -4.24 15.83 12.44
N ALA A 154 -4.81 14.63 12.58
CA ALA A 154 -6.25 14.40 12.44
C ALA A 154 -7.07 15.24 13.44
N ARG A 155 -6.56 15.43 14.68
CA ARG A 155 -7.20 16.26 15.71
C ARG A 155 -7.05 17.76 15.45
N GLY A 156 -5.95 18.18 14.84
CA GLY A 156 -5.67 19.58 14.50
C GLY A 156 -6.54 20.12 13.36
N LEU A 157 -6.96 19.26 12.43
CA LEU A 157 -7.82 19.60 11.29
C LEU A 157 -9.31 19.73 11.65
N GLY A 158 -9.71 19.38 12.88
CA GLY A 158 -11.08 19.46 13.37
C GLY A 158 -11.48 20.80 14.00
N LYS A 159 -10.69 21.87 13.80
CA LYS A 159 -10.99 23.23 14.29
C LYS A 159 -11.23 24.21 13.17
#